data_AF-A0A9J7MUW1-F1
#
_entry.id   AF-A0A9J7MUW1-F1
#
_cell.length_a   1.000
_cell.length_b   1.000
_cell.length_c   1.000
_cell.angle_alpha   90.00
_cell.angle_beta   90.00
_cell.angle_gamma   90.00
#
_symmetry.space_group_name_H-M   'P 1'
#
loop_
_entity.id
_entity.type
_entity.pdbx_description
1 polymer ?
#
loop_
_entity_poly.entity_id
_entity_poly.type
_entity_poly.pdbx_seq_one_letter_code
_entity_poly.pdbx_strand_id
1 'polypeptide(L)'
;MWTAVSVIFFICLLVCPESGAVVMRLDNATYDQVTRGDKFVLVQFYVKWSSVCQKLEPKWEDVERRYRERDDVVIGKVNAQEDRILVTRFRTTTFPTIFYYPKGVTEHQPYEGRHTIAAFVELIEQHAPTTWVRKVFTKELNSTNFDEIVLDKDKFVMLQFYNTTDCYKCKKLQPDYEMVAETFHNERTIVVARVDTETHPEIGERFGIEQHPRIMWFTRDNKRGIPYQSAMKPLQLVDFINHQCHTARELGGGLTSQAGRMVEMDAVVSNFIASIADVQKEAEKVKDKMAGRQHPHFNYSSFYMDMLDRIGSRGYELVTMEITNLQNSLATSPKSMPEEEREDLIMRVNILRVFQKAYRTQFPRLQDSDSDEKKGETAVVEQRAKDPPNAFQRKVRGRGKKGYTSKMRSIKHEL
;
A
#
# COMPACT_ATOMS: atom_id res chain seq x y z
N MET A 1 41.51 16.29 -32.43
CA MET A 1 40.25 15.55 -32.27
C MET A 1 40.08 15.23 -30.79
N TRP A 2 39.28 16.02 -30.08
CA TRP A 2 38.87 15.77 -28.69
C TRP A 2 37.36 15.73 -28.70
N THR A 3 36.76 14.55 -28.53
CA THR A 3 35.31 14.37 -28.46
C THR A 3 34.86 14.52 -27.00
N ALA A 4 34.17 15.62 -26.71
CA ALA A 4 33.49 15.83 -25.44
C ALA A 4 32.21 14.98 -25.40
N VAL A 5 32.15 14.02 -24.46
CA VAL A 5 30.95 13.24 -24.17
C VAL A 5 30.12 14.04 -23.16
N SER A 6 28.98 14.56 -23.59
CA SER A 6 27.98 15.19 -22.71
C SER A 6 27.31 14.12 -21.85
N VAL A 7 27.47 14.22 -20.53
CA VAL A 7 26.73 13.44 -19.55
C VAL A 7 25.38 14.11 -19.34
N ILE A 8 24.32 13.52 -19.90
CA ILE A 8 22.94 13.94 -19.66
C ILE A 8 22.52 13.41 -18.29
N PHE A 9 22.38 14.33 -17.32
CA PHE A 9 21.76 14.05 -16.03
C PHE A 9 20.26 13.81 -16.24
N PHE A 10 19.87 12.54 -16.36
CA PHE A 10 18.46 12.14 -16.26
C PHE A 10 18.07 12.17 -14.77
N ILE A 11 17.52 13.31 -14.32
CA ILE A 11 16.84 13.39 -13.02
C ILE A 11 15.55 12.57 -13.15
N CYS A 12 15.65 11.30 -12.78
CA CYS A 12 14.50 10.43 -12.63
C CYS A 12 13.79 10.82 -11.33
N LEU A 13 12.78 11.69 -11.43
CA LEU A 13 11.81 11.91 -10.36
C LEU A 13 11.04 10.60 -10.15
N LEU A 14 11.57 9.78 -9.24
CA LEU A 14 10.89 8.64 -8.66
C LEU A 14 9.69 9.14 -7.87
N VAL A 15 8.54 9.21 -8.54
CA VAL A 15 7.24 9.20 -7.87
C VAL A 15 7.05 7.78 -7.35
N CYS A 16 7.23 7.58 -6.04
CA CYS A 16 6.77 6.38 -5.35
C CYS A 16 5.24 6.29 -5.49
N PRO A 17 4.68 5.22 -6.06
CA PRO A 17 3.27 4.94 -5.87
C PRO A 17 3.11 4.42 -4.44
N GLU A 18 2.63 5.27 -3.53
CA GLU A 18 2.05 4.80 -2.27
C GLU A 18 0.85 3.91 -2.63
N SER A 19 0.95 2.63 -2.30
CA SER A 19 -0.12 1.65 -2.46
C SER A 19 -1.23 1.92 -1.45
N GLY A 20 -2.08 2.87 -1.80
CA GLY A 20 -3.46 3.04 -1.36
C GLY A 20 -4.22 3.52 -2.60
N ALA A 21 -5.53 3.31 -2.69
CA ALA A 21 -6.32 3.80 -3.82
C ALA A 21 -6.32 5.35 -3.86
N VAL A 22 -5.28 5.94 -4.43
CA VAL A 22 -5.11 7.39 -4.55
C VAL A 22 -5.31 7.75 -6.00
N VAL A 23 -6.44 8.41 -6.29
CA VAL A 23 -6.68 9.02 -7.61
C VAL A 23 -5.47 9.86 -8.00
N MET A 24 -4.99 9.66 -9.24
CA MET A 24 -3.79 10.33 -9.75
C MET A 24 -3.88 11.83 -9.53
N ARG A 25 -3.01 12.35 -8.67
CA ARG A 25 -2.92 13.77 -8.39
C ARG A 25 -2.07 14.44 -9.47
N LEU A 26 -2.66 15.41 -10.15
CA LEU A 26 -1.99 16.18 -11.19
C LEU A 26 -1.64 17.57 -10.66
N ASP A 27 -0.51 18.08 -11.12
CA ASP A 27 0.01 19.42 -10.90
C ASP A 27 0.61 19.96 -12.20
N ASN A 28 1.04 21.21 -12.21
CA ASN A 28 1.56 21.88 -13.39
C ASN A 28 2.76 21.16 -14.02
N ALA A 29 3.54 20.38 -13.25
CA ALA A 29 4.69 19.64 -13.77
C ALA A 29 4.27 18.35 -14.51
N THR A 30 3.17 17.73 -14.07
CA THR A 30 2.70 16.43 -14.56
C THR A 30 1.53 16.51 -15.53
N TYR A 31 0.72 17.58 -15.47
CA TYR A 31 -0.52 17.72 -16.22
C TYR A 31 -0.34 17.58 -17.74
N ASP A 32 0.63 18.30 -18.32
CA ASP A 32 0.91 18.27 -19.75
C ASP A 32 1.57 16.96 -20.20
N GLN A 33 2.05 16.13 -19.28
CA GLN A 33 2.58 14.81 -19.61
C GLN A 33 1.45 13.79 -19.79
N VAL A 34 0.42 13.91 -18.95
CA VAL A 34 -0.73 13.01 -18.95
C VAL A 34 -1.71 13.33 -20.07
N THR A 35 -1.80 14.58 -20.51
CA THR A 35 -2.79 15.08 -21.48
C THR A 35 -2.25 15.19 -22.92
N ARG A 36 -1.24 14.39 -23.28
CA ARG A 36 -0.59 14.43 -24.62
C ARG A 36 -1.37 13.73 -25.74
N GLY A 37 -2.57 13.23 -25.45
CA GLY A 37 -3.48 12.64 -26.42
C GLY A 37 -3.27 11.15 -26.68
N ASP A 38 -2.34 10.47 -26.00
CA ASP A 38 -2.17 9.01 -26.09
C ASP A 38 -3.27 8.23 -25.37
N LYS A 39 -3.96 8.87 -24.42
CA LYS A 39 -4.98 8.27 -23.55
C LYS A 39 -6.22 9.16 -23.49
N PHE A 40 -7.34 8.56 -23.13
CA PHE A 40 -8.47 9.33 -22.62
C PHE A 40 -8.14 9.83 -21.21
N VAL A 41 -8.35 11.11 -20.94
CA VAL A 41 -8.08 11.70 -19.62
C VAL A 41 -9.32 12.40 -19.11
N LEU A 42 -9.71 12.12 -17.87
CA LEU A 42 -10.77 12.82 -17.15
C LEU A 42 -10.18 13.45 -15.90
N VAL A 43 -10.27 14.78 -15.78
CA VAL A 43 -9.61 15.54 -14.70
C VAL A 43 -10.62 16.36 -13.91
N GLN A 44 -10.65 16.17 -12.60
CA GLN A 44 -11.41 17.01 -11.68
C GLN A 44 -10.54 18.10 -11.06
N PHE A 45 -10.92 19.36 -11.24
CA PHE A 45 -10.42 20.49 -10.46
C PHE A 45 -11.28 20.63 -9.20
N TYR A 46 -10.65 20.53 -8.03
CA TYR A 46 -11.35 20.53 -6.74
C TYR A 46 -10.68 21.43 -5.71
N VAL A 47 -11.43 21.72 -4.64
CA VAL A 47 -10.96 22.41 -3.44
C VAL A 47 -11.41 21.64 -2.20
N LYS A 48 -10.60 21.62 -1.14
CA LYS A 48 -10.83 20.76 0.04
C LYS A 48 -12.03 21.19 0.90
N TRP A 49 -12.37 22.49 0.89
CA TRP A 49 -13.45 23.06 1.71
C TRP A 49 -14.85 22.96 1.07
N SER A 50 -14.94 22.56 -0.20
CA SER A 50 -16.25 22.46 -0.89
C SER A 50 -16.97 21.17 -0.53
N SER A 51 -18.14 21.28 0.09
CA SER A 51 -19.00 20.13 0.41
C SER A 51 -19.40 19.33 -0.84
N VAL A 52 -19.57 20.00 -1.99
CA VAL A 52 -19.89 19.34 -3.26
C VAL A 52 -18.72 18.48 -3.75
N CYS A 53 -17.48 18.99 -3.66
CA CYS A 53 -16.28 18.21 -3.97
C CYS A 53 -16.15 16.99 -3.04
N GLN A 54 -16.35 17.17 -1.73
CA GLN A 54 -16.27 16.09 -0.75
C GLN A 54 -17.30 14.98 -1.02
N LYS A 55 -18.51 15.32 -1.48
CA LYS A 55 -19.54 14.34 -1.87
C LYS A 55 -19.22 13.64 -3.20
N LEU A 56 -18.42 14.26 -4.06
CA LEU A 56 -17.99 13.69 -5.34
C LEU A 56 -16.80 12.74 -5.18
N GLU A 57 -15.88 13.05 -4.25
CA GLU A 57 -14.67 12.27 -3.99
C GLU A 57 -14.88 10.74 -3.97
N PRO A 58 -15.82 10.16 -3.17
CA PRO A 58 -15.99 8.71 -3.15
C PRO A 58 -16.47 8.15 -4.50
N LYS A 59 -17.23 8.92 -5.28
CA LYS A 59 -17.65 8.51 -6.62
C LYS A 59 -16.49 8.62 -7.62
N TRP A 60 -15.61 9.59 -7.43
CA TRP A 60 -14.45 9.80 -8.28
C TRP A 60 -13.41 8.69 -8.10
N GLU A 61 -13.15 8.31 -6.85
CA GLU A 61 -12.34 7.13 -6.49
C GLU A 61 -12.92 5.85 -7.07
N ASP A 62 -14.25 5.71 -7.04
CA ASP A 62 -14.95 4.58 -7.65
C ASP A 62 -14.83 4.52 -9.18
N VAL A 63 -14.74 5.66 -9.87
CA VAL A 63 -14.48 5.71 -11.32
C VAL A 63 -13.02 5.40 -11.60
N GLU A 64 -12.07 5.99 -10.87
CA GLU A 64 -10.65 5.68 -11.00
C GLU A 64 -10.39 4.19 -10.81
N ARG A 65 -10.95 3.59 -9.75
CA ARG A 65 -10.80 2.16 -9.48
C ARG A 65 -11.30 1.28 -10.63
N ARG A 66 -12.38 1.70 -11.31
CA ARG A 66 -12.94 0.97 -12.47
C ARG A 66 -12.01 0.97 -13.68
N TYR A 67 -11.19 2.01 -13.85
CA TYR A 67 -10.36 2.23 -15.03
C TYR A 67 -8.86 2.09 -14.75
N ARG A 68 -8.45 1.79 -13.52
CA ARG A 68 -7.04 1.70 -13.10
C ARG A 68 -6.20 0.72 -13.92
N GLU A 69 -6.80 -0.40 -14.33
CA GLU A 69 -6.12 -1.43 -15.13
C GLU A 69 -6.04 -1.08 -16.62
N ARG A 70 -6.72 -0.02 -17.07
CA ARG A 70 -6.66 0.43 -18.46
C ARG A 70 -5.50 1.40 -18.64
N ASP A 71 -4.57 1.02 -19.51
CA ASP A 71 -3.43 1.84 -19.87
C ASP A 71 -3.81 3.04 -20.75
N ASP A 72 -5.01 3.03 -21.33
CA ASP A 72 -5.52 4.05 -22.24
C ASP A 72 -6.58 5.00 -21.63
N VAL A 73 -6.83 4.90 -20.32
CA VAL A 73 -7.71 5.79 -19.56
C VAL A 73 -6.99 6.31 -18.32
N VAL A 74 -7.10 7.62 -18.05
CA VAL A 74 -6.54 8.24 -16.85
C VAL A 74 -7.61 9.07 -16.14
N ILE A 75 -7.82 8.79 -14.86
CA ILE A 75 -8.71 9.56 -13.98
C ILE A 75 -7.85 10.36 -13.01
N GLY A 76 -7.78 11.67 -13.21
CA GLY A 76 -6.92 12.59 -12.48
C GLY A 76 -7.69 13.59 -11.61
N LYS A 77 -7.00 14.20 -10.66
CA LYS A 77 -7.52 15.34 -9.88
C LYS A 77 -6.45 16.41 -9.64
N VAL A 78 -6.86 17.68 -9.70
CA VAL A 78 -6.03 18.85 -9.45
C VAL A 78 -6.58 19.62 -8.25
N ASN A 79 -5.75 19.83 -7.23
CA ASN A 79 -6.12 20.71 -6.12
C ASN A 79 -5.91 22.17 -6.52
N ALA A 80 -7.00 22.86 -6.82
CA ALA A 80 -6.99 24.26 -7.25
C ALA A 80 -6.49 25.24 -6.17
N GLN A 81 -6.48 24.83 -4.89
CA GLN A 81 -5.91 25.68 -3.83
C GLN A 81 -4.38 25.69 -3.86
N GLU A 82 -3.77 24.60 -4.33
CA GLU A 82 -2.32 24.40 -4.31
C GLU A 82 -1.70 24.76 -5.67
N ASP A 83 -2.42 24.56 -6.78
CA ASP A 83 -1.93 24.85 -8.13
C ASP A 83 -2.62 26.05 -8.79
N ARG A 84 -2.13 27.26 -8.48
CA ARG A 84 -2.66 28.51 -9.06
C ARG A 84 -2.37 28.68 -10.55
N ILE A 85 -1.35 27.99 -11.08
CA ILE A 85 -0.95 28.09 -12.48
C ILE A 85 -2.01 27.41 -13.34
N LEU A 86 -2.38 26.17 -12.99
CA LEU A 86 -3.44 25.44 -13.70
C LEU A 86 -4.79 26.14 -13.57
N VAL A 87 -5.13 26.68 -12.39
CA VAL A 87 -6.37 27.47 -12.20
C VAL A 87 -6.43 28.66 -13.14
N THR A 88 -5.32 29.39 -13.31
CA THR A 88 -5.24 30.54 -14.22
C THR A 88 -5.34 30.10 -15.68
N ARG A 89 -4.63 29.03 -16.05
CA ARG A 89 -4.58 28.47 -17.40
C ARG A 89 -5.95 28.00 -17.87
N PHE A 90 -6.67 27.26 -17.03
CA PHE A 90 -7.99 26.69 -17.34
C PHE A 90 -9.16 27.60 -16.93
N ARG A 91 -8.86 28.78 -16.35
CA ARG A 91 -9.84 29.78 -15.89
C ARG A 91 -10.93 29.18 -14.98
N THR A 92 -10.56 28.23 -14.14
CA THR A 92 -11.51 27.54 -13.25
C THR A 92 -11.90 28.43 -12.07
N THR A 93 -13.14 28.90 -12.04
CA THR A 93 -13.66 29.76 -10.96
C THR A 93 -14.67 29.04 -10.05
N THR A 94 -15.26 27.93 -10.54
CA THR A 94 -16.24 27.11 -9.83
C THR A 94 -15.67 25.73 -9.52
N PHE A 95 -16.13 25.09 -8.43
CA PHE A 95 -15.63 23.77 -8.03
C PHE A 95 -16.77 22.85 -7.56
N PRO A 96 -16.78 21.57 -7.98
CA PRO A 96 -15.82 20.95 -8.90
C PRO A 96 -16.01 21.43 -10.34
N THR A 97 -14.91 21.60 -11.08
CA THR A 97 -14.92 21.75 -12.54
C THR A 97 -14.24 20.53 -13.14
N ILE A 98 -14.85 19.90 -14.15
CA ILE A 98 -14.35 18.66 -14.73
C ILE A 98 -14.06 18.91 -16.22
N PHE A 99 -12.88 18.49 -16.64
CA PHE A 99 -12.49 18.47 -18.04
C PHE A 99 -12.17 17.06 -18.49
N TYR A 100 -12.34 16.79 -19.77
CA TYR A 100 -11.90 15.54 -20.37
C TYR A 100 -11.16 15.77 -21.69
N TYR A 101 -10.33 14.80 -22.04
CA TYR A 101 -9.53 14.75 -23.26
C TYR A 101 -9.85 13.42 -23.94
N PRO A 102 -10.56 13.42 -25.08
CA PRO A 102 -10.72 12.22 -25.88
C PRO A 102 -9.38 11.63 -26.29
N LYS A 103 -9.30 10.30 -26.43
CA LYS A 103 -8.09 9.64 -26.93
C LYS A 103 -7.76 10.17 -28.33
N GLY A 104 -6.51 10.58 -28.54
CA GLY A 104 -6.03 11.22 -29.76
C GLY A 104 -6.20 12.76 -29.79
N VAL A 105 -6.82 13.35 -28.77
CA VAL A 105 -7.12 14.79 -28.71
C VAL A 105 -6.36 15.43 -27.54
N THR A 106 -5.60 16.48 -27.84
CA THR A 106 -4.80 17.24 -26.85
C THR A 106 -5.54 18.45 -26.28
N GLU A 107 -6.68 18.81 -26.88
CA GLU A 107 -7.56 19.87 -26.40
C GLU A 107 -8.57 19.33 -25.38
N HIS A 108 -8.79 20.10 -24.33
CA HIS A 108 -9.75 19.75 -23.29
C HIS A 108 -11.16 20.14 -23.70
N GLN A 109 -12.13 19.36 -23.22
CA GLN A 109 -13.55 19.65 -23.32
C GLN A 109 -14.16 19.74 -21.92
N PRO A 110 -15.05 20.72 -21.66
CA PRO A 110 -15.77 20.79 -20.40
C PRO A 110 -16.75 19.63 -20.28
N TYR A 111 -16.84 19.04 -19.09
CA TYR A 111 -17.87 18.05 -18.77
C TYR A 111 -19.04 18.73 -18.06
N GLU A 112 -20.17 18.82 -18.75
CA GLU A 112 -21.43 19.41 -18.26
C GLU A 112 -22.45 18.33 -17.82
N GLY A 113 -22.03 17.07 -17.81
CA GLY A 113 -22.91 15.94 -17.49
C GLY A 113 -23.18 15.77 -15.99
N ARG A 114 -24.01 14.77 -15.65
CA ARG A 114 -24.34 14.48 -14.24
C ARG A 114 -23.12 13.97 -13.48
N HIS A 115 -22.95 14.40 -12.22
CA HIS A 115 -21.85 13.94 -11.34
C HIS A 115 -22.17 12.58 -10.69
N THR A 116 -22.37 11.57 -11.54
CA THR A 116 -22.72 10.19 -11.17
C THR A 116 -21.79 9.22 -11.88
N ILE A 117 -21.46 8.09 -11.22
CA ILE A 117 -20.59 7.05 -11.77
C ILE A 117 -21.06 6.60 -13.16
N ALA A 118 -22.36 6.35 -13.33
CA ALA A 118 -22.92 5.93 -14.61
C ALA A 118 -22.64 6.92 -15.75
N ALA A 119 -22.82 8.22 -15.51
CA ALA A 119 -22.57 9.25 -16.53
C ALA A 119 -21.07 9.41 -16.85
N PHE A 120 -20.19 9.27 -15.86
CA PHE A 120 -18.74 9.25 -16.12
C PHE A 120 -18.30 8.03 -16.93
N VAL A 121 -18.83 6.85 -16.57
CA VAL A 121 -18.59 5.61 -17.32
C VAL A 121 -19.08 5.75 -18.76
N GLU A 122 -20.32 6.23 -18.96
CA GLU A 122 -20.88 6.46 -20.30
C GLU A 122 -19.99 7.40 -21.14
N LEU A 123 -19.51 8.50 -20.56
CA LEU A 123 -18.58 9.42 -21.23
C LEU A 123 -17.29 8.73 -21.65
N ILE A 124 -16.69 7.96 -20.74
CA ILE A 124 -15.43 7.24 -20.98
C ILE A 124 -15.64 6.19 -22.07
N GLU A 125 -16.69 5.38 -21.99
CA GLU A 125 -16.99 4.35 -22.99
C GLU A 125 -17.33 4.94 -24.36
N GLN A 126 -17.91 6.15 -24.42
CA GLN A 126 -18.18 6.82 -25.68
C GLN A 126 -16.89 7.24 -26.41
N HIS A 127 -15.85 7.67 -25.68
CA HIS A 127 -14.63 8.26 -26.25
C HIS A 127 -13.39 7.36 -26.16
N ALA A 128 -13.46 6.31 -25.36
CA ALA A 128 -12.48 5.23 -25.23
C ALA A 128 -13.20 3.88 -25.12
N PRO A 129 -14.01 3.50 -26.15
CA PRO A 129 -14.82 2.30 -26.11
C PRO A 129 -13.97 1.07 -25.82
N THR A 130 -14.46 0.29 -24.86
CA THR A 130 -13.76 -0.88 -24.36
C THR A 130 -13.73 -2.01 -25.39
N THR A 131 -12.54 -2.45 -25.80
CA THR A 131 -12.29 -3.83 -26.28
C THR A 131 -11.84 -4.75 -25.14
N TRP A 132 -11.58 -4.18 -23.96
CA TRP A 132 -11.03 -4.84 -22.78
C TRP A 132 -12.12 -5.49 -21.93
N VAL A 133 -12.19 -6.82 -21.91
CA VAL A 133 -13.07 -7.52 -20.98
C VAL A 133 -12.49 -7.34 -19.58
N ARG A 134 -13.20 -6.59 -18.72
CA ARG A 134 -12.81 -6.45 -17.32
C ARG A 134 -12.62 -7.82 -16.70
N LYS A 135 -11.45 -8.04 -16.09
CA LYS A 135 -11.19 -9.27 -15.36
C LYS A 135 -12.24 -9.41 -14.26
N VAL A 136 -12.98 -10.51 -14.30
CA VAL A 136 -13.95 -10.87 -13.29
C VAL A 136 -13.26 -11.82 -12.31
N PHE A 137 -13.16 -11.38 -11.06
CA PHE A 137 -12.62 -12.09 -9.92
C PHE A 137 -13.70 -12.89 -9.19
N THR A 138 -14.97 -12.48 -9.25
CA THR A 138 -16.06 -13.29 -8.70
C THR A 138 -16.18 -14.62 -9.44
N LYS A 139 -16.25 -15.71 -8.67
CA LYS A 139 -16.50 -17.04 -9.25
C LYS A 139 -17.99 -17.25 -9.47
N GLU A 140 -18.41 -17.47 -10.71
CA GLU A 140 -19.78 -17.85 -11.01
C GLU A 140 -20.01 -19.33 -10.65
N LEU A 141 -21.03 -19.59 -9.83
CA LEU A 141 -21.46 -20.93 -9.50
C LEU A 141 -22.72 -21.30 -10.26
N ASN A 142 -22.85 -22.60 -10.51
CA ASN A 142 -23.99 -23.25 -11.13
C ASN A 142 -24.15 -24.66 -10.55
N SER A 143 -25.18 -25.38 -10.99
CA SER A 143 -25.51 -26.72 -10.48
C SER A 143 -24.37 -27.74 -10.62
N THR A 144 -23.41 -27.53 -11.53
CA THR A 144 -22.32 -28.48 -11.80
C THR A 144 -21.07 -28.25 -10.95
N ASN A 145 -20.79 -27.00 -10.56
CA ASN A 145 -19.56 -26.65 -9.84
C ASN A 145 -19.79 -26.21 -8.39
N PHE A 146 -21.06 -26.01 -7.99
CA PHE A 146 -21.40 -25.49 -6.67
C PHE A 146 -20.84 -26.33 -5.54
N ASP A 147 -21.11 -27.63 -5.56
CA ASP A 147 -20.72 -28.52 -4.46
C ASP A 147 -19.20 -28.66 -4.34
N GLU A 148 -18.50 -28.75 -5.48
CA GLU A 148 -17.03 -28.81 -5.50
C GLU A 148 -16.41 -27.59 -4.82
N ILE A 149 -16.91 -26.39 -5.11
CA ILE A 149 -16.31 -25.14 -4.63
C ILE A 149 -16.77 -24.82 -3.20
N VAL A 150 -18.07 -24.89 -2.93
CA VAL A 150 -18.66 -24.45 -1.66
C VAL A 150 -18.36 -25.45 -0.54
N LEU A 151 -18.41 -26.76 -0.85
CA LEU A 151 -18.20 -27.82 0.13
C LEU A 151 -16.74 -28.20 0.33
N ASP A 152 -15.80 -27.62 -0.43
CA ASP A 152 -14.36 -27.81 -0.24
C ASP A 152 -13.95 -27.43 1.20
N LYS A 153 -13.51 -28.42 1.96
CA LYS A 153 -13.15 -28.28 3.38
C LYS A 153 -11.92 -27.40 3.63
N ASP A 154 -11.14 -27.10 2.60
CA ASP A 154 -9.96 -26.25 2.72
C ASP A 154 -10.27 -24.77 2.40
N LYS A 155 -11.48 -24.46 1.92
CA LYS A 155 -11.90 -23.11 1.52
C LYS A 155 -12.90 -22.48 2.46
N PHE A 156 -12.74 -21.17 2.63
CA PHE A 156 -13.80 -20.26 3.05
C PHE A 156 -14.48 -19.69 1.81
N VAL A 157 -15.81 -19.66 1.79
CA VAL A 157 -16.57 -19.18 0.63
C VAL A 157 -17.56 -18.11 1.06
N MET A 158 -17.41 -16.90 0.51
CA MET A 158 -18.45 -15.88 0.54
C MET A 158 -19.27 -16.00 -0.74
N LEU A 159 -20.55 -16.32 -0.61
CA LEU A 159 -21.44 -16.57 -1.73
C LEU A 159 -22.57 -15.54 -1.77
N GLN A 160 -22.69 -14.83 -2.88
CA GLN A 160 -23.83 -13.98 -3.20
C GLN A 160 -24.87 -14.75 -4.02
N PHE A 161 -26.08 -14.84 -3.51
CA PHE A 161 -27.27 -15.22 -4.27
C PHE A 161 -27.88 -13.95 -4.87
N TYR A 162 -28.12 -13.97 -6.17
CA TYR A 162 -28.67 -12.82 -6.90
C TYR A 162 -29.68 -13.26 -7.96
N ASN A 163 -30.40 -12.27 -8.48
CA ASN A 163 -31.32 -12.38 -9.60
C ASN A 163 -30.91 -11.39 -10.69
N THR A 164 -31.13 -11.76 -11.95
CA THR A 164 -30.83 -10.90 -13.09
C THR A 164 -32.01 -9.98 -13.45
N THR A 165 -33.22 -10.48 -13.28
CA THR A 165 -34.46 -9.79 -13.65
C THR A 165 -34.95 -8.91 -12.50
N ASP A 166 -35.22 -7.63 -12.80
CA ASP A 166 -35.79 -6.63 -11.88
C ASP A 166 -35.14 -6.47 -10.49
N CYS A 167 -33.92 -6.98 -10.27
CA CYS A 167 -33.18 -6.80 -9.02
C CYS A 167 -32.23 -5.59 -9.08
N TYR A 168 -32.78 -4.37 -8.89
CA TYR A 168 -31.97 -3.15 -8.82
C TYR A 168 -30.88 -3.22 -7.74
N LYS A 169 -31.18 -3.78 -6.57
CA LYS A 169 -30.21 -3.95 -5.47
C LYS A 169 -29.04 -4.87 -5.86
N CYS A 170 -29.31 -5.95 -6.61
CA CYS A 170 -28.28 -6.87 -7.08
C CYS A 170 -27.33 -6.17 -8.05
N LYS A 171 -27.88 -5.46 -9.05
CA LYS A 171 -27.10 -4.67 -10.02
C LYS A 171 -26.24 -3.60 -9.35
N LYS A 172 -26.78 -2.95 -8.31
CA LYS A 172 -26.05 -1.94 -7.54
C LYS A 172 -24.91 -2.54 -6.70
N LEU A 173 -25.10 -3.73 -6.11
CA LEU A 173 -24.10 -4.40 -5.29
C LEU A 173 -22.98 -5.05 -6.12
N GLN A 174 -23.26 -5.49 -7.34
CA GLN A 174 -22.31 -6.19 -8.19
C GLN A 174 -20.91 -5.54 -8.29
N PRO A 175 -20.75 -4.24 -8.60
CA PRO A 175 -19.41 -3.64 -8.69
C PRO A 175 -18.69 -3.60 -7.34
N ASP A 176 -19.43 -3.45 -6.24
CA ASP A 176 -18.89 -3.44 -4.88
C ASP A 176 -18.43 -4.84 -4.46
N TYR A 177 -19.22 -5.86 -4.79
CA TYR A 177 -18.90 -7.26 -4.51
C TYR A 177 -17.73 -7.78 -5.35
N GLU A 178 -17.64 -7.32 -6.60
CA GLU A 178 -16.51 -7.61 -7.49
C GLU A 178 -15.18 -7.09 -6.93
N MET A 179 -15.19 -5.89 -6.34
CA MET A 179 -14.01 -5.32 -5.67
C MET A 179 -13.61 -6.12 -4.42
N VAL A 180 -14.56 -6.72 -3.72
CA VAL A 180 -14.26 -7.64 -2.61
C VAL A 180 -13.59 -8.90 -3.14
N ALA A 181 -14.08 -9.45 -4.25
CA ALA A 181 -13.45 -10.61 -4.90
C ALA A 181 -12.02 -10.32 -5.37
N GLU A 182 -11.82 -9.16 -5.99
CA GLU A 182 -10.49 -8.64 -6.33
C GLU A 182 -9.60 -8.54 -5.09
N THR A 183 -10.09 -7.97 -3.99
CA THR A 183 -9.31 -7.79 -2.76
C THR A 183 -8.74 -9.11 -2.20
N PHE A 184 -9.42 -10.23 -2.42
CA PHE A 184 -9.00 -11.55 -1.94
C PHE A 184 -8.52 -12.49 -3.04
N HIS A 185 -8.28 -12.02 -4.27
CA HIS A 185 -7.94 -12.90 -5.39
C HIS A 185 -6.64 -13.70 -5.20
N ASN A 186 -5.72 -13.19 -4.39
CA ASN A 186 -4.45 -13.85 -4.04
C ASN A 186 -4.57 -14.78 -2.82
N GLU A 187 -5.68 -14.73 -2.08
CA GLU A 187 -5.90 -15.59 -0.93
C GLU A 187 -6.37 -16.97 -1.38
N ARG A 188 -5.44 -17.92 -1.46
CA ARG A 188 -5.69 -19.28 -1.98
C ARG A 188 -6.81 -20.04 -1.24
N THR A 189 -7.12 -19.65 -0.01
CA THR A 189 -8.13 -20.33 0.83
C THR A 189 -9.48 -19.62 0.87
N ILE A 190 -9.61 -18.48 0.20
CA ILE A 190 -10.83 -17.67 0.22
C ILE A 190 -11.39 -17.62 -1.20
N VAL A 191 -12.68 -17.89 -1.33
CA VAL A 191 -13.40 -17.81 -2.60
C VAL A 191 -14.55 -16.82 -2.43
N VAL A 192 -14.57 -15.79 -3.27
CA VAL A 192 -15.71 -14.88 -3.38
C VAL A 192 -16.49 -15.26 -4.63
N ALA A 193 -17.70 -15.76 -4.43
CA ALA A 193 -18.50 -16.38 -5.47
C ALA A 193 -19.90 -15.77 -5.54
N ARG A 194 -20.57 -15.98 -6.67
CA ARG A 194 -21.96 -15.58 -6.89
C ARG A 194 -22.72 -16.66 -7.66
N VAL A 195 -24.03 -16.74 -7.44
CA VAL A 195 -24.94 -17.66 -8.11
C VAL A 195 -26.24 -16.96 -8.46
N ASP A 196 -26.66 -17.11 -9.71
CA ASP A 196 -27.95 -16.64 -10.18
C ASP A 196 -29.04 -17.65 -9.84
N THR A 197 -30.00 -17.25 -9.01
CA THR A 197 -31.09 -18.13 -8.56
C THR A 197 -32.26 -18.18 -9.54
N GLU A 198 -32.29 -17.33 -10.57
CA GLU A 198 -33.28 -17.43 -11.65
C GLU A 198 -32.94 -18.58 -12.59
N THR A 199 -31.65 -18.77 -12.87
CA THR A 199 -31.15 -19.86 -13.72
C THR A 199 -30.88 -21.15 -12.94
N HIS A 200 -30.55 -21.04 -11.64
CA HIS A 200 -30.29 -22.17 -10.74
C HIS A 200 -31.15 -22.11 -9.47
N PRO A 201 -32.50 -22.19 -9.59
CA PRO A 201 -33.42 -22.05 -8.46
C PRO A 201 -33.22 -23.13 -7.39
N GLU A 202 -32.82 -24.34 -7.78
CA GLU A 202 -32.57 -25.45 -6.86
C GLU A 202 -31.48 -25.14 -5.82
N ILE A 203 -30.51 -24.29 -6.18
CA ILE A 203 -29.47 -23.84 -5.27
C ILE A 203 -30.05 -22.82 -4.27
N GLY A 204 -30.88 -21.89 -4.73
CA GLY A 204 -31.58 -20.94 -3.86
C GLY A 204 -32.52 -21.63 -2.86
N GLU A 205 -33.31 -22.60 -3.35
CA GLU A 205 -34.24 -23.40 -2.54
C GLU A 205 -33.51 -24.20 -1.46
N ARG A 206 -32.36 -24.80 -1.80
CA ARG A 206 -31.54 -25.58 -0.85
C ARG A 206 -31.15 -24.78 0.40
N PHE A 207 -30.97 -23.47 0.27
CA PHE A 207 -30.60 -22.58 1.37
C PHE A 207 -31.75 -21.68 1.84
N GLY A 208 -32.96 -21.86 1.33
CA GLY A 208 -34.14 -21.07 1.69
C GLY A 208 -34.01 -19.59 1.33
N ILE A 209 -33.46 -19.28 0.15
CA ILE A 209 -33.24 -17.90 -0.28
C ILE A 209 -34.51 -17.33 -0.91
N GLU A 210 -35.21 -16.48 -0.17
CA GLU A 210 -36.42 -15.81 -0.64
C GLU A 210 -36.17 -14.37 -1.12
N GLN A 211 -35.12 -13.71 -0.61
CA GLN A 211 -34.86 -12.29 -0.85
C GLN A 211 -33.47 -12.06 -1.44
N HIS A 212 -33.39 -11.15 -2.41
CA HIS A 212 -32.18 -10.85 -3.16
C HIS A 212 -31.76 -9.37 -3.04
N PRO A 213 -30.43 -9.08 -3.07
CA PRO A 213 -29.34 -10.05 -2.96
C PRO A 213 -29.22 -10.62 -1.54
N ARG A 214 -28.75 -11.86 -1.42
CA ARG A 214 -28.39 -12.48 -0.13
C ARG A 214 -26.94 -12.92 -0.16
N ILE A 215 -26.23 -12.77 0.96
CA ILE A 215 -24.86 -13.25 1.09
C ILE A 215 -24.82 -14.29 2.20
N MET A 216 -24.19 -15.42 1.92
CA MET A 216 -23.87 -16.45 2.90
C MET A 216 -22.36 -16.66 3.01
N TRP A 217 -21.94 -17.06 4.20
CA TRP A 217 -20.56 -17.37 4.54
C TRP A 217 -20.41 -18.84 4.89
N PHE A 218 -19.54 -19.54 4.18
CA PHE A 218 -19.23 -20.94 4.40
C PHE A 218 -17.82 -21.06 4.94
N THR A 219 -17.66 -21.75 6.07
CA THR A 219 -16.35 -21.99 6.67
C THR A 219 -15.86 -23.39 6.35
N ARG A 220 -14.60 -23.68 6.70
CA ARG A 220 -14.04 -25.04 6.58
C ARG A 220 -14.86 -26.07 7.37
N ASP A 221 -15.30 -25.68 8.57
CA ASP A 221 -16.03 -26.56 9.49
C ASP A 221 -17.56 -26.50 9.35
N ASN A 222 -18.10 -25.45 8.69
CA ASN A 222 -19.54 -25.29 8.50
C ASN A 222 -19.89 -25.03 7.02
N LYS A 223 -20.21 -26.13 6.34
CA LYS A 223 -20.67 -26.14 4.94
C LYS A 223 -22.17 -25.99 4.75
N ARG A 224 -22.94 -25.86 5.84
CA ARG A 224 -24.34 -25.39 5.75
C ARG A 224 -24.40 -23.87 5.53
N GLY A 225 -23.30 -23.18 5.84
CA GLY A 225 -23.16 -21.74 5.73
C GLY A 225 -23.97 -20.99 6.77
N ILE A 226 -23.60 -19.73 6.99
CA ILE A 226 -24.30 -18.79 7.86
C ILE A 226 -24.68 -17.53 7.07
N PRO A 227 -25.88 -16.97 7.27
CA PRO A 227 -26.25 -15.72 6.62
C PRO A 227 -25.34 -14.57 7.08
N TYR A 228 -24.80 -13.78 6.16
CA TYR A 228 -24.10 -12.54 6.50
C TYR A 228 -25.11 -11.48 6.95
N GLN A 229 -24.91 -10.84 8.10
CA GLN A 229 -25.93 -9.94 8.69
C GLN A 229 -25.56 -8.45 8.64
N SER A 230 -24.30 -8.13 8.33
CA SER A 230 -23.81 -6.75 8.30
C SER A 230 -24.16 -6.04 6.98
N ALA A 231 -23.79 -4.76 6.88
CA ALA A 231 -24.02 -3.96 5.68
C ALA A 231 -23.24 -4.52 4.46
N MET A 232 -23.92 -4.67 3.32
CA MET A 232 -23.32 -5.10 2.05
C MET A 232 -22.60 -3.93 1.38
N LYS A 233 -21.52 -3.48 2.00
CA LYS A 233 -20.62 -2.43 1.51
C LYS A 233 -19.21 -3.02 1.42
N PRO A 234 -18.36 -2.57 0.49
CA PRO A 234 -17.04 -3.17 0.24
C PRO A 234 -16.19 -3.32 1.50
N LEU A 235 -16.03 -2.24 2.28
CA LEU A 235 -15.22 -2.24 3.50
C LEU A 235 -15.74 -3.24 4.54
N GLN A 236 -17.05 -3.26 4.79
CA GLN A 236 -17.66 -4.17 5.78
C GLN A 236 -17.56 -5.65 5.38
N LEU A 237 -17.52 -5.95 4.09
CA LEU A 237 -17.30 -7.31 3.59
C LEU A 237 -15.83 -7.70 3.72
N VAL A 238 -14.90 -6.80 3.38
CA VAL A 238 -13.46 -7.01 3.56
C VAL A 238 -13.10 -7.20 5.03
N ASP A 239 -13.58 -6.33 5.91
CA ASP A 239 -13.34 -6.41 7.35
C ASP A 239 -13.86 -7.74 7.92
N PHE A 240 -15.05 -8.17 7.47
CA PHE A 240 -15.61 -9.45 7.86
C PHE A 240 -14.73 -10.62 7.42
N ILE A 241 -14.33 -10.68 6.14
CA ILE A 241 -13.47 -11.76 5.63
C ILE A 241 -12.13 -11.76 6.36
N ASN A 242 -11.49 -10.59 6.54
CA ASN A 242 -10.24 -10.46 7.30
C ASN A 242 -10.38 -11.00 8.73
N HIS A 243 -11.46 -10.64 9.41
CA HIS A 243 -11.72 -11.14 10.76
C HIS A 243 -11.95 -12.65 10.80
N GLN A 244 -12.75 -13.20 9.88
CA GLN A 244 -13.07 -14.63 9.85
C GLN A 244 -11.89 -15.50 9.44
N CYS A 245 -11.05 -15.00 8.52
CA CYS A 245 -9.94 -15.74 7.95
C CYS A 245 -8.59 -15.42 8.60
N HIS A 246 -8.52 -14.44 9.52
CA HIS A 246 -7.27 -13.89 10.05
C HIS A 246 -6.32 -13.38 8.96
N THR A 247 -6.88 -12.80 7.90
CA THR A 247 -6.15 -12.09 6.85
C THR A 247 -6.14 -10.59 7.12
N ALA A 248 -5.39 -9.84 6.32
CA ALA A 248 -5.12 -8.43 6.59
C ALA A 248 -5.07 -7.60 5.30
N ARG A 249 -6.09 -7.76 4.46
CA ARG A 249 -6.20 -7.11 3.14
C ARG A 249 -6.90 -5.75 3.22
N GLU A 250 -6.51 -4.83 2.35
CA GLU A 250 -7.19 -3.56 2.08
C GLU A 250 -7.88 -3.62 0.71
N LEU A 251 -8.88 -2.75 0.47
CA LEU A 251 -9.56 -2.71 -0.83
C LEU A 251 -8.57 -2.53 -1.98
N GLY A 252 -8.65 -3.42 -2.96
CA GLY A 252 -7.71 -3.50 -4.08
C GLY A 252 -6.52 -4.42 -3.84
N GLY A 253 -6.56 -5.27 -2.81
CA GLY A 253 -5.63 -6.39 -2.61
C GLY A 253 -4.37 -6.08 -1.81
N GLY A 254 -4.15 -4.81 -1.45
CA GLY A 254 -3.01 -4.38 -0.63
C GLY A 254 -3.00 -5.01 0.77
N LEU A 255 -1.85 -4.99 1.42
CA LEU A 255 -1.67 -5.53 2.78
C LEU A 255 -1.66 -4.40 3.81
N THR A 256 -2.43 -4.55 4.89
CA THR A 256 -2.37 -3.66 6.05
C THR A 256 -1.11 -3.92 6.89
N SER A 257 -0.87 -3.05 7.88
CA SER A 257 0.16 -3.26 8.91
C SER A 257 -0.04 -4.51 9.80
N GLN A 258 -1.20 -5.17 9.73
CA GLN A 258 -1.47 -6.41 10.46
C GLN A 258 -1.06 -7.66 9.67
N ALA A 259 -0.78 -7.54 8.37
CA ALA A 259 -0.43 -8.68 7.54
C ALA A 259 0.87 -9.35 7.99
N GLY A 260 0.86 -10.68 8.06
CA GLY A 260 1.98 -11.50 8.54
C GLY A 260 2.10 -11.57 10.06
N ARG A 261 1.38 -10.72 10.81
CA ARG A 261 1.45 -10.72 12.26
C ARG A 261 0.61 -11.82 12.86
N MET A 262 1.07 -12.34 14.01
CA MET A 262 0.31 -13.28 14.83
C MET A 262 0.16 -12.69 16.22
N VAL A 263 -1.07 -12.45 16.66
CA VAL A 263 -1.37 -11.75 17.91
C VAL A 263 -0.73 -12.46 19.10
N GLU A 264 -0.77 -13.78 19.13
CA GLU A 264 -0.16 -14.58 20.18
C GLU A 264 1.37 -14.43 20.21
N MET A 265 2.04 -14.37 19.05
CA MET A 265 3.48 -14.12 18.99
C MET A 265 3.83 -12.67 19.33
N ASP A 266 3.00 -11.72 18.92
CA ASP A 266 3.19 -10.30 19.26
C ASP A 266 3.12 -10.06 20.77
N ALA A 267 2.27 -10.81 21.47
CA ALA A 267 2.21 -10.79 22.93
C ALA A 267 3.50 -11.34 23.55
N VAL A 268 4.08 -12.41 22.98
CA VAL A 268 5.38 -12.94 23.41
C VAL A 268 6.50 -11.91 23.17
N VAL A 269 6.52 -11.27 22.00
CA VAL A 269 7.47 -10.20 21.66
C VAL A 269 7.31 -8.98 22.58
N SER A 270 6.08 -8.63 22.95
CA SER A 270 5.83 -7.53 23.89
C SER A 270 6.35 -7.82 25.30
N ASN A 271 6.40 -9.09 25.70
CA ASN A 271 6.99 -9.55 26.95
C ASN A 271 8.51 -9.78 26.88
N PHE A 272 9.12 -9.59 25.70
CA PHE A 272 10.49 -10.06 25.36
C PHE A 272 11.66 -9.37 26.07
N ILE A 273 11.46 -8.47 27.04
CA ILE A 273 12.57 -7.62 27.52
C ILE A 273 12.84 -7.77 29.03
N ALA A 274 12.54 -8.95 29.58
CA ALA A 274 12.92 -9.33 30.96
C ALA A 274 14.05 -10.39 31.01
N SER A 275 14.08 -11.34 30.07
CA SER A 275 15.10 -12.40 29.95
C SER A 275 14.93 -13.12 28.61
N ILE A 276 15.98 -13.13 27.77
CA ILE A 276 15.94 -13.68 26.41
C ILE A 276 15.59 -15.19 26.41
N ALA A 277 16.10 -15.95 27.39
CA ALA A 277 15.90 -17.39 27.48
C ALA A 277 14.46 -17.79 27.85
N ASP A 278 13.82 -17.03 28.74
CA ASP A 278 12.44 -17.31 29.16
C ASP A 278 11.44 -17.06 28.03
N VAL A 279 11.76 -16.09 27.16
CA VAL A 279 10.90 -15.69 26.05
C VAL A 279 10.99 -16.68 24.90
N GLN A 280 12.17 -17.23 24.60
CA GLN A 280 12.29 -18.33 23.63
C GLN A 280 11.44 -19.54 24.05
N LYS A 281 11.47 -19.89 25.34
CA LYS A 281 10.67 -21.00 25.87
C LYS A 281 9.17 -20.72 25.76
N GLU A 282 8.72 -19.49 25.99
CA GLU A 282 7.31 -19.13 25.85
C GLU A 282 6.88 -19.06 24.39
N ALA A 283 7.73 -18.57 23.50
CA ALA A 283 7.49 -18.52 22.07
C ALA A 283 7.31 -19.92 21.47
N GLU A 284 8.12 -20.90 21.89
CA GLU A 284 7.98 -22.29 21.43
C GLU A 284 6.67 -22.92 21.94
N LYS A 285 6.27 -22.66 23.20
CA LYS A 285 4.95 -23.10 23.69
C LYS A 285 3.80 -22.49 22.88
N VAL A 286 3.90 -21.22 22.51
CA VAL A 286 2.87 -20.54 21.70
C VAL A 286 2.83 -21.13 20.30
N LYS A 287 3.98 -21.37 19.68
CA LYS A 287 4.11 -22.07 18.40
C LYS A 287 3.48 -23.46 18.43
N ASP A 288 3.77 -24.27 19.45
CA ASP A 288 3.21 -25.62 19.62
C ASP A 288 1.69 -25.59 19.80
N LYS A 289 1.18 -24.65 20.60
CA LYS A 289 -0.27 -24.42 20.75
C LYS A 289 -0.94 -24.00 19.44
N MET A 290 -0.20 -23.34 18.55
CA MET A 290 -0.67 -22.93 17.23
C MET A 290 -0.45 -24.00 16.15
N ALA A 291 0.39 -25.00 16.35
CA ALA A 291 0.74 -26.02 15.36
C ALA A 291 -0.44 -26.90 14.89
N GLY A 292 -1.61 -26.81 15.55
CA GLY A 292 -2.87 -27.41 15.11
C GLY A 292 -3.94 -26.40 14.67
N ARG A 293 -3.69 -25.09 14.77
CA ARG A 293 -4.59 -24.03 14.33
C ARG A 293 -4.26 -23.71 12.88
N GLN A 294 -5.23 -23.76 11.97
CA GLN A 294 -5.04 -23.38 10.56
C GLN A 294 -4.92 -21.85 10.39
N HIS A 295 -3.93 -21.25 11.05
CA HIS A 295 -3.67 -19.82 10.95
C HIS A 295 -2.96 -19.50 9.62
N PRO A 296 -3.42 -18.53 8.81
CA PRO A 296 -2.85 -18.24 7.49
C PRO A 296 -1.37 -17.87 7.52
N HIS A 297 -0.94 -17.23 8.60
CA HIS A 297 0.43 -16.74 8.78
C HIS A 297 1.31 -17.66 9.63
N PHE A 298 0.91 -18.92 9.87
CA PHE A 298 1.69 -19.85 10.71
C PHE A 298 3.12 -20.07 10.20
N ASN A 299 3.33 -19.98 8.88
CA ASN A 299 4.66 -20.05 8.26
C ASN A 299 5.63 -18.95 8.76
N TYR A 300 5.13 -17.81 9.24
CA TYR A 300 5.95 -16.76 9.81
C TYR A 300 6.39 -17.03 11.24
N SER A 301 5.86 -18.07 11.92
CA SER A 301 6.30 -18.42 13.28
C SER A 301 7.80 -18.69 13.36
N SER A 302 8.39 -19.33 12.36
CA SER A 302 9.84 -19.53 12.26
C SER A 302 10.61 -18.21 12.16
N PHE A 303 10.07 -17.22 11.45
CA PHE A 303 10.67 -15.90 11.34
C PHE A 303 10.64 -15.13 12.67
N TYR A 304 9.55 -15.22 13.43
CA TYR A 304 9.51 -14.69 14.81
C TYR A 304 10.60 -15.32 15.68
N MET A 305 10.75 -16.65 15.62
CA MET A 305 11.76 -17.38 16.40
C MET A 305 13.19 -17.04 15.98
N ASP A 306 13.48 -16.98 14.67
CA ASP A 306 14.78 -16.56 14.12
C ASP A 306 15.16 -15.16 14.60
N MET A 307 14.20 -14.23 14.56
CA MET A 307 14.44 -12.87 15.01
C MET A 307 14.70 -12.79 16.52
N LEU A 308 13.98 -13.56 17.35
CA LEU A 308 14.24 -13.64 18.79
C LEU A 308 15.68 -14.11 19.09
N ASP A 309 16.16 -15.13 18.37
CA ASP A 309 17.51 -15.67 18.51
C ASP A 309 18.61 -14.69 18.02
N ARG A 310 18.39 -14.08 16.85
CA ARG A 310 19.31 -13.08 16.28
C ARG A 310 19.41 -11.83 17.16
N ILE A 311 18.31 -11.38 17.77
CA ILE A 311 18.33 -10.26 18.70
C ILE A 311 19.09 -10.63 19.97
N GLY A 312 18.87 -11.85 20.49
CA GLY A 312 19.58 -12.35 21.67
C GLY A 312 21.10 -12.42 21.50
N SER A 313 21.58 -12.68 20.28
CA SER A 313 23.01 -12.81 19.96
C SER A 313 23.67 -11.53 19.47
N ARG A 314 22.98 -10.71 18.66
CA ARG A 314 23.57 -9.56 17.94
C ARG A 314 23.09 -8.20 18.44
N GLY A 315 22.18 -8.18 19.41
CA GLY A 315 21.58 -6.94 19.88
C GLY A 315 20.42 -6.47 19.01
N TYR A 316 19.81 -5.38 19.45
CA TYR A 316 18.53 -4.93 18.95
C TYR A 316 18.62 -4.08 17.68
N GLU A 317 19.78 -3.46 17.44
CA GLU A 317 20.11 -2.62 16.29
C GLU A 317 19.89 -3.36 14.96
N LEU A 318 20.04 -4.69 14.99
CA LEU A 318 19.66 -5.64 13.94
C LEU A 318 18.27 -5.35 13.35
N VAL A 319 17.26 -5.09 14.19
CA VAL A 319 15.86 -4.95 13.75
C VAL A 319 15.72 -3.76 12.83
N THR A 320 16.32 -2.62 13.17
CA THR A 320 16.28 -1.41 12.35
C THR A 320 17.02 -1.60 11.03
N MET A 321 18.16 -2.28 11.06
CA MET A 321 18.93 -2.61 9.85
C MET A 321 18.14 -3.55 8.92
N GLU A 322 17.53 -4.61 9.46
CA GLU A 322 16.73 -5.56 8.67
C GLU A 322 15.51 -4.88 8.04
N ILE A 323 14.80 -4.03 8.78
CA ILE A 323 13.69 -3.22 8.24
C ILE A 323 14.18 -2.39 7.05
N THR A 324 15.32 -1.71 7.20
CA THR A 324 15.89 -0.84 6.15
C THR A 324 16.26 -1.65 4.92
N ASN A 325 16.88 -2.83 5.10
CA ASN A 325 17.25 -3.72 4.01
C ASN A 325 16.03 -4.19 3.22
N LEU A 326 14.98 -4.67 3.90
CA LEU A 326 13.75 -5.11 3.24
C LEU A 326 13.03 -3.97 2.52
N GLN A 327 13.02 -2.77 3.11
CA GLN A 327 12.46 -1.58 2.47
C GLN A 327 13.24 -1.16 1.22
N ASN A 328 14.58 -1.27 1.25
CA ASN A 328 15.40 -1.01 0.07
C ASN A 328 15.16 -2.05 -1.04
N SER A 329 14.98 -3.33 -0.68
CA SER A 329 14.59 -4.37 -1.64
C SER A 329 13.24 -4.09 -2.29
N LEU A 330 12.25 -3.63 -1.51
CA LEU A 330 10.95 -3.21 -2.02
C LEU A 330 11.05 -1.98 -2.94
N ALA A 331 11.95 -1.03 -2.65
CA ALA A 331 12.12 0.18 -3.45
C ALA A 331 12.89 -0.04 -4.76
N THR A 332 13.81 -0.99 -4.80
CA THR A 332 14.75 -1.17 -5.93
C THR A 332 14.10 -1.91 -7.13
N SER A 333 13.06 -2.71 -6.90
CA SER A 333 12.48 -3.61 -7.92
C SER A 333 10.94 -3.68 -7.99
N PRO A 334 10.20 -2.55 -8.01
CA PRO A 334 8.73 -2.58 -7.91
C PRO A 334 8.00 -3.22 -9.10
N LYS A 335 8.62 -3.29 -10.30
CA LYS A 335 7.99 -3.84 -11.51
C LYS A 335 8.45 -5.26 -11.90
N SER A 336 9.54 -5.76 -11.32
CA SER A 336 10.11 -7.07 -11.68
C SER A 336 9.91 -8.15 -10.62
N MET A 337 9.49 -7.77 -9.41
CA MET A 337 9.28 -8.70 -8.30
C MET A 337 7.91 -9.38 -8.41
N PRO A 338 7.83 -10.72 -8.31
CA PRO A 338 6.58 -11.44 -8.18
C PRO A 338 5.75 -10.91 -7.00
N GLU A 339 4.43 -10.87 -7.16
CA GLU A 339 3.54 -10.33 -6.14
C GLU A 339 3.62 -11.06 -4.80
N GLU A 340 3.71 -12.40 -4.82
CA GLU A 340 3.87 -13.24 -3.63
C GLU A 340 5.18 -12.92 -2.88
N GLU A 341 6.27 -12.66 -3.59
CA GLU A 341 7.56 -12.27 -2.99
C GLU A 341 7.47 -10.88 -2.37
N ARG A 342 6.85 -9.92 -3.06
CA ARG A 342 6.63 -8.56 -2.55
C ARG A 342 5.80 -8.58 -1.27
N GLU A 343 4.73 -9.38 -1.25
CA GLU A 343 3.88 -9.55 -0.08
C GLU A 343 4.63 -10.17 1.09
N ASP A 344 5.48 -11.18 0.85
CA ASP A 344 6.32 -11.78 1.89
C ASP A 344 7.25 -10.75 2.55
N LEU A 345 7.90 -9.89 1.75
CA LEU A 345 8.75 -8.82 2.29
C LEU A 345 7.95 -7.83 3.14
N ILE A 346 6.74 -7.44 2.69
CA ILE A 346 5.86 -6.53 3.44
C ILE A 346 5.46 -7.17 4.78
N MET A 347 5.08 -8.45 4.77
CA MET A 347 4.72 -9.19 5.98
C MET A 347 5.88 -9.27 6.98
N ARG A 348 7.10 -9.56 6.51
CA ARG A 348 8.31 -9.53 7.36
C ARG A 348 8.58 -8.16 7.95
N VAL A 349 8.45 -7.08 7.17
CA VAL A 349 8.58 -5.71 7.67
C VAL A 349 7.54 -5.40 8.76
N ASN A 350 6.29 -5.83 8.58
CA ASN A 350 5.24 -5.64 9.57
C ASN A 350 5.55 -6.37 10.88
N ILE A 351 6.06 -7.61 10.81
CA ILE A 351 6.51 -8.37 11.98
C ILE A 351 7.66 -7.65 12.68
N LEU A 352 8.70 -7.23 11.94
CA LEU A 352 9.85 -6.52 12.53
C LEU A 352 9.45 -5.21 13.20
N ARG A 353 8.40 -4.52 12.72
CA ARG A 353 7.86 -3.32 13.37
C ARG A 353 7.24 -3.62 14.74
N VAL A 354 6.77 -4.84 15.00
CA VAL A 354 6.31 -5.28 16.32
C VAL A 354 7.47 -5.31 17.29
N PHE A 355 8.58 -5.96 16.89
CA PHE A 355 9.82 -5.90 17.65
C PHE A 355 10.18 -4.44 17.86
N GLN A 356 10.31 -3.65 16.78
CA GLN A 356 10.66 -2.21 16.79
C GLN A 356 9.92 -1.45 17.89
N LYS A 357 8.60 -1.65 17.94
CA LYS A 357 7.71 -1.02 18.89
C LYS A 357 7.94 -1.51 20.33
N ALA A 358 8.05 -2.83 20.56
CA ALA A 358 8.25 -3.40 21.89
C ALA A 358 9.50 -2.83 22.58
N TYR A 359 10.62 -2.74 21.86
CA TYR A 359 11.85 -2.15 22.40
C TYR A 359 11.73 -0.66 22.70
N ARG A 360 11.11 0.10 21.79
CA ARG A 360 10.88 1.54 21.99
C ARG A 360 10.02 1.83 23.22
N THR A 361 9.05 0.97 23.51
CA THR A 361 8.22 1.08 24.71
C THR A 361 9.02 0.82 25.99
N GLN A 362 9.97 -0.12 25.97
CA GLN A 362 10.77 -0.48 27.15
C GLN A 362 11.94 0.47 27.41
N PHE A 363 12.56 1.02 26.36
CA PHE A 363 13.68 1.95 26.47
C PHE A 363 13.39 3.31 25.80
N PRO A 364 12.49 4.13 26.38
CA PRO A 364 12.16 5.45 25.81
C PRO A 364 13.37 6.39 25.73
N ARG A 365 14.35 6.25 26.64
CA ARG A 365 15.50 7.17 26.78
C ARG A 365 16.62 6.97 25.75
N LEU A 366 16.62 5.86 25.01
CA LEU A 366 17.56 5.64 23.90
C LEU A 366 17.09 6.31 22.60
N GLN A 367 15.98 7.05 22.62
CA GLN A 367 15.48 7.81 21.46
C GLN A 367 16.23 9.12 21.23
N ASP A 368 16.83 9.72 22.27
CA ASP A 368 17.41 11.07 22.16
C ASP A 368 18.79 11.08 21.49
N SER A 369 19.52 9.95 21.45
CA SER A 369 20.86 9.88 20.85
C SER A 369 20.85 9.99 19.32
N ASP A 370 19.79 9.57 18.64
CA ASP A 370 19.65 9.78 17.18
C ASP A 370 19.33 11.24 16.83
N SER A 371 18.83 12.02 17.81
CA SER A 371 18.56 13.45 17.65
C SER A 371 19.76 14.35 18.00
N ASP A 372 20.68 13.85 18.83
CA ASP A 372 21.86 14.58 19.27
C ASP A 372 23.10 14.32 18.38
N GLU A 373 23.16 13.19 17.66
CA GLU A 373 24.20 12.97 16.63
C GLU A 373 24.04 13.95 15.45
N LYS A 374 22.78 14.28 15.07
CA LYS A 374 22.51 15.32 14.07
C LYS A 374 22.78 16.76 14.55
N LYS A 375 22.78 17.01 15.86
CA LYS A 375 23.16 18.32 16.43
C LYS A 375 24.68 18.50 16.52
N GLY A 376 25.43 17.41 16.72
CA GLY A 376 26.90 17.44 16.68
C GLY A 376 27.45 17.78 15.30
N GLU A 377 26.82 17.26 14.23
CA GLU A 377 27.27 17.51 12.86
C GLU A 377 26.89 18.91 12.33
N THR A 378 25.75 19.46 12.76
CA THR A 378 25.35 20.84 12.41
C THR A 378 26.17 21.89 13.16
N ALA A 379 26.57 21.64 14.41
CA ALA A 379 27.41 22.58 15.17
C ALA A 379 28.84 22.74 14.60
N VAL A 380 29.41 21.69 14.00
CA VAL A 380 30.76 21.75 13.39
C VAL A 380 30.73 22.46 12.03
N VAL A 381 29.61 22.40 11.29
CA VAL A 381 29.44 23.11 10.02
C VAL A 381 29.14 24.60 10.24
N GLU A 382 28.40 24.95 11.30
CA GLU A 382 27.98 26.34 11.57
C GLU A 382 29.10 27.22 12.17
N GLN A 383 30.11 26.62 12.82
CA GLN A 383 31.32 27.36 13.24
C GLN A 383 32.30 27.66 12.08
N ARG A 384 32.21 26.95 10.95
CA ARG A 384 33.05 27.20 9.77
C ARG A 384 32.51 28.29 8.83
N ALA A 385 31.30 28.78 9.06
CA ALA A 385 30.62 29.73 8.17
C ALA A 385 30.56 31.18 8.71
N LYS A 386 31.25 31.50 9.82
CA LYS A 386 31.21 32.82 10.47
C LYS A 386 32.47 33.69 10.34
N ASP A 387 33.38 33.36 9.42
CA ASP A 387 34.49 34.27 9.11
C ASP A 387 34.22 35.02 7.79
N PRO A 388 34.02 36.36 7.81
CA PRO A 388 33.81 37.13 6.60
C PRO A 388 35.12 37.33 5.81
N PRO A 389 35.05 37.45 4.47
CA PRO A 389 36.23 37.65 3.65
C PRO A 389 36.60 39.14 3.66
N ASN A 390 37.81 39.48 4.07
CA ASN A 390 38.39 40.78 3.69
C ASN A 390 39.88 40.67 3.39
N ALA A 391 40.21 41.08 2.17
CA ALA A 391 41.56 41.26 1.66
C ALA A 391 42.22 42.48 2.31
N PHE A 392 43.52 42.42 2.64
CA PHE A 392 44.46 43.51 2.31
C PHE A 392 45.92 43.04 2.47
N GLN A 393 46.60 43.13 1.33
CA GLN A 393 48.02 43.23 1.01
C GLN A 393 49.14 43.20 2.09
N ARG A 394 50.22 42.52 1.64
CA ARG A 394 51.66 42.91 1.62
C ARG A 394 52.62 42.41 2.73
N LYS A 395 53.54 41.55 2.24
CA LYS A 395 55.02 41.48 2.49
C LYS A 395 55.44 41.21 3.95
N VAL A 396 56.28 40.22 4.25
CA VAL A 396 57.67 40.11 3.79
C VAL A 396 58.15 38.66 3.87
N ARG A 397 58.82 38.21 2.80
CA ARG A 397 59.66 37.01 2.72
C ARG A 397 60.97 37.26 3.49
N GLY A 398 61.35 36.38 4.41
CA GLY A 398 62.66 36.39 5.07
C GLY A 398 63.13 34.99 5.47
N ARG A 399 64.03 34.43 4.64
CA ARG A 399 65.08 33.41 4.89
C ARG A 399 65.09 32.75 6.29
N GLY A 400 65.17 31.42 6.43
CA GLY A 400 66.41 30.69 6.15
C GLY A 400 66.41 29.26 6.72
N LYS A 401 67.24 28.42 6.10
CA LYS A 401 67.41 26.96 6.25
C LYS A 401 68.17 26.52 7.53
N LYS A 402 68.14 25.18 7.74
CA LYS A 402 69.07 24.26 8.47
C LYS A 402 68.66 23.93 9.92
N GLY A 403 68.86 22.72 10.48
CA GLY A 403 69.47 21.44 10.09
C GLY A 403 68.99 20.36 11.08
N TYR A 404 68.78 19.10 10.69
CA TYR A 404 69.70 17.93 10.76
C TYR A 404 70.29 17.55 12.14
N THR A 405 70.25 16.22 12.38
CA THR A 405 70.91 15.33 13.37
C THR A 405 70.31 15.29 14.79
N SER A 406 69.91 14.16 15.39
CA SER A 406 70.42 12.79 15.65
C SER A 406 70.82 12.61 17.11
N LYS A 407 70.50 11.42 17.65
CA LYS A 407 71.16 10.66 18.72
C LYS A 407 70.81 10.91 20.20
N MET A 408 70.18 9.86 20.75
CA MET A 408 70.68 8.96 21.80
C MET A 408 70.76 9.41 23.28
N ARG A 409 70.31 8.45 24.10
CA ARG A 409 70.77 8.01 25.44
C ARG A 409 70.03 8.54 26.68
N SER A 410 69.26 7.60 27.22
CA SER A 410 69.10 7.20 28.63
C SER A 410 70.28 7.53 29.58
N ILE A 411 69.94 7.96 30.80
CA ILE A 411 70.45 7.62 32.16
C ILE A 411 69.53 8.41 33.14
N LYS A 412 68.63 7.77 33.91
CA LYS A 412 68.76 7.19 35.27
C LYS A 412 68.98 8.20 36.44
N HIS A 413 68.01 8.15 37.36
CA HIS A 413 68.06 8.24 38.84
C HIS A 413 68.00 9.58 39.61
N GLU A 414 67.38 9.44 40.79
CA GLU A 414 67.18 10.32 41.97
C GLU A 414 65.90 11.17 41.90
N LEU A 415 64.91 11.04 42.80
CA LEU A 415 64.80 10.48 44.15
C LEU A 415 63.40 9.85 44.36
#